data_AF-S2IWV1-F1
#
_entry.id   AF-S2IWV1-F1
#
_cell.length_a   1.000
_cell.length_b   1.000
_cell.length_c   1.000
_cell.angle_alpha   90.00
_cell.angle_beta   90.00
_cell.angle_gamma   90.00
#
_symmetry.space_group_name_H-M   'P 1'
#
loop_
_entity.id
_entity.type
_entity.pdbx_description
1 polymer ?
#
loop_
_entity_poly.entity_id
_entity_poly.type
_entity_poly.pdbx_seq_one_letter_code
_entity_poly.pdbx_strand_id
1 'polypeptide(L)'
;MKSLLPEASTSPLIAALYGHLEATIHLVQVALKLEWTIFSRLLAVLMFLTMAYIIYILITLRHGRHPLMIWEKLGKPVVKIFRPWTFARLLNNSDPYARSIDMRVSTFSRGFCTAIMRDRHSTHNTQKGIHPTALATFAETTGGLALLSNLKKKDKAILISIKMEYKKKARGLLTASSDYTLPSDLEEGRHEIKTEVVVKDRMLDTVAIGYLVWCVETKEA
;
A
#
# COMPACT_ATOMS: atom_id res chain seq x y z
N MET A 1 -11.97 13.72 74.52
CA MET A 1 -10.55 14.06 74.44
C MET A 1 -10.42 15.24 73.48
N LYS A 2 -10.24 16.44 74.02
CA LYS A 2 -10.13 17.73 73.30
C LYS A 2 -8.74 17.79 72.63
N SER A 3 -8.67 17.85 71.30
CA SER A 3 -7.50 18.35 70.55
C SER A 3 -7.84 19.78 70.09
N LEU A 4 -7.31 20.83 70.70
CA LEU A 4 -6.00 21.46 70.44
C LEU A 4 -5.77 21.83 68.98
N LEU A 5 -6.46 22.88 68.50
CA LEU A 5 -5.92 23.85 67.55
C LEU A 5 -6.45 25.25 67.92
N PRO A 6 -5.61 26.31 67.90
CA PRO A 6 -6.06 27.67 68.21
C PRO A 6 -6.90 28.20 67.06
N GLU A 7 -8.11 28.70 67.35
CA GLU A 7 -8.89 29.52 66.43
C GLU A 7 -8.12 30.82 66.18
N ALA A 8 -7.25 30.81 65.17
CA ALA A 8 -6.60 32.02 64.69
C ALA A 8 -7.69 32.94 64.13
N SER A 9 -7.84 34.12 64.76
CA SER A 9 -8.68 35.21 64.29
C SER A 9 -8.14 35.76 62.96
N THR A 10 -8.40 35.05 61.87
CA THR A 10 -8.10 35.54 60.53
C THR A 10 -8.94 36.78 60.28
N SER A 11 -8.30 37.90 59.96
CA SER A 11 -8.97 39.14 59.55
C SER A 11 -10.03 38.83 58.47
N PRO A 12 -11.25 39.39 58.55
CA PRO A 12 -12.32 39.12 57.58
C PRO A 12 -11.90 39.43 56.14
N LEU A 13 -10.96 40.37 55.95
CA LEU A 13 -10.35 40.68 54.66
C LEU A 13 -9.48 39.53 54.14
N ILE A 14 -8.69 38.90 55.00
CA ILE A 14 -7.84 37.75 54.65
C ILE A 14 -8.72 36.56 54.27
N ALA A 15 -9.77 36.29 55.04
CA ALA A 15 -10.73 35.22 54.72
C ALA A 15 -11.45 35.47 53.38
N ALA A 16 -11.88 36.70 53.11
CA ALA A 16 -12.47 37.06 51.82
C ALA A 16 -11.48 36.93 50.66
N LEU A 17 -10.22 37.32 50.85
CA LEU A 17 -9.16 37.19 49.84
C LEU A 17 -8.88 35.73 49.50
N TYR A 18 -8.80 34.85 50.51
CA TYR A 18 -8.65 33.42 50.31
C TYR A 18 -9.84 32.81 49.56
N GLY A 19 -11.07 33.19 49.93
CA GLY A 19 -12.28 32.74 49.21
C GLY A 19 -12.30 33.18 47.75
N HIS A 20 -11.87 34.41 47.44
CA HIS A 20 -11.73 34.86 46.07
C HIS A 20 -10.62 34.12 45.31
N LEU A 21 -9.46 33.89 45.93
CA LEU A 21 -8.37 33.13 45.31
C LEU A 21 -8.79 31.70 44.97
N GLU A 22 -9.46 31.02 45.91
CA GLU A 22 -9.96 29.66 45.75
C GLU A 22 -11.01 29.57 44.63
N ALA A 23 -11.96 30.53 44.59
CA ALA A 23 -12.95 30.62 43.52
C ALA A 23 -12.28 30.86 42.15
N THR A 24 -11.23 31.68 42.10
CA THR A 24 -10.50 31.96 40.85
C THR A 24 -9.75 30.72 40.36
N ILE A 25 -9.07 30.00 41.26
CA ILE A 25 -8.38 28.75 40.94
C ILE A 25 -9.38 27.69 40.46
N HIS A 26 -10.53 27.56 41.13
CA HIS A 26 -11.57 26.63 40.73
C HIS A 26 -12.11 26.94 39.32
N LEU A 27 -12.36 28.21 39.00
CA LEU A 27 -12.81 28.63 37.67
C LEU A 27 -11.77 28.33 36.58
N VAL A 28 -10.48 28.58 36.86
CA VAL A 28 -9.38 28.27 35.93
C VAL A 28 -9.27 26.75 35.69
N GLN A 29 -9.40 25.93 36.73
CA GLN A 29 -9.41 24.48 36.61
C GLN A 29 -10.59 23.97 35.78
N VAL A 30 -11.78 24.53 35.98
CA VAL A 30 -12.98 24.19 35.19
C VAL A 30 -12.78 24.59 33.72
N ALA A 31 -12.25 25.77 33.45
CA ALA A 31 -11.97 26.25 32.08
C ALA A 31 -10.96 25.35 31.35
N LEU A 32 -9.82 25.04 31.99
CA LEU A 32 -8.80 24.14 31.42
C LEU A 32 -9.33 22.72 31.17
N LYS A 33 -10.14 22.19 32.10
CA LYS A 33 -10.76 20.88 31.92
C LYS A 33 -11.78 20.89 30.79
N LEU A 34 -12.54 21.97 30.62
CA LEU A 34 -13.49 22.14 29.54
C LEU A 34 -12.77 22.21 28.19
N GLU A 35 -11.72 23.03 28.06
CA GLU A 35 -10.87 23.11 26.86
C GLU A 35 -10.24 21.77 26.52
N TRP A 36 -9.72 21.03 27.52
CA TRP A 36 -9.17 19.70 27.31
C TRP A 36 -10.21 18.70 26.81
N THR A 37 -11.45 18.73 27.34
CA THR A 37 -12.54 17.86 26.86
C THR A 37 -12.99 18.20 25.44
N ILE A 38 -13.03 19.49 25.07
CA ILE A 38 -13.37 19.93 23.72
C ILE A 38 -12.27 19.51 22.75
N PHE A 39 -11.01 19.77 23.09
CA PHE A 39 -9.85 19.41 22.27
C PHE A 39 -9.75 17.90 22.04
N SER A 40 -9.88 17.09 23.10
CA SER A 40 -9.83 15.62 22.99
C SER A 40 -10.99 15.04 22.17
N ARG A 41 -12.21 15.61 22.27
CA ARG A 41 -13.34 15.21 21.43
C ARG A 41 -13.13 15.58 19.96
N LEU A 42 -12.64 16.79 19.69
CA LEU A 42 -12.32 17.22 18.31
C LEU A 42 -11.23 16.33 17.70
N LEU A 43 -10.19 16.01 18.47
CA LEU A 43 -9.12 15.11 18.04
C LEU A 43 -9.65 13.70 17.76
N ALA A 44 -10.51 13.16 18.63
CA ALA A 44 -11.13 11.85 18.44
C ALA A 44 -12.03 11.81 17.19
N VAL A 45 -12.83 12.86 16.96
CA VAL A 45 -13.66 12.98 15.74
C VAL A 45 -12.77 13.05 14.49
N LEU A 46 -11.69 13.81 14.51
CA LEU A 46 -10.73 13.87 13.40
C LEU A 46 -10.07 12.51 13.14
N MET A 47 -9.65 11.80 14.19
CA MET A 47 -9.12 10.43 14.08
C MET A 47 -10.15 9.46 13.50
N PHE A 48 -11.41 9.56 13.91
CA PHE A 48 -12.48 8.73 13.40
C PHE A 48 -12.76 9.00 11.91
N LEU A 49 -12.87 10.27 11.52
CA LEU A 49 -13.09 10.67 10.13
C LEU A 49 -11.93 10.24 9.23
N THR A 50 -10.69 10.40 9.68
CA THR A 50 -9.51 9.94 8.93
C THR A 50 -9.46 8.42 8.82
N MET A 51 -9.78 7.68 9.88
CA MET A 51 -9.86 6.22 9.83
C MET A 51 -11.00 5.73 8.92
N ALA A 52 -12.18 6.34 8.98
CA ALA A 52 -13.31 6.05 8.10
C ALA A 52 -12.96 6.33 6.62
N TYR A 53 -12.25 7.42 6.35
CA TYR A 53 -11.76 7.75 5.01
C TYR A 53 -10.76 6.72 4.48
N ILE A 54 -9.82 6.28 5.33
CA ILE A 54 -8.85 5.21 4.98
C ILE A 54 -9.59 3.90 4.67
N ILE A 55 -10.54 3.51 5.52
CA ILE A 55 -11.36 2.30 5.33
C ILE A 55 -12.17 2.40 4.02
N TYR A 56 -12.79 3.54 3.75
CA TYR A 56 -13.52 3.79 2.50
C TYR A 56 -12.62 3.63 1.27
N ILE A 57 -11.40 4.18 1.31
CA ILE A 57 -10.41 3.99 0.24
C ILE A 57 -10.07 2.51 0.10
N LEU A 58 -9.75 1.79 1.19
CA LEU A 58 -9.40 0.37 1.13
C LEU A 58 -10.52 -0.49 0.53
N ILE A 59 -11.78 -0.26 0.93
CA ILE A 59 -12.95 -0.97 0.38
C ILE A 59 -13.13 -0.64 -1.11
N THR A 60 -13.06 0.65 -1.47
CA THR A 60 -13.21 1.11 -2.86
C THR A 60 -12.12 0.53 -3.76
N LEU A 61 -10.88 0.45 -3.27
CA LEU A 61 -9.77 -0.14 -4.01
C LEU A 61 -9.91 -1.67 -4.14
N ARG A 62 -10.43 -2.37 -3.12
CA ARG A 62 -10.70 -3.81 -3.18
C ARG A 62 -11.77 -4.18 -4.23
N HIS A 63 -12.71 -3.28 -4.52
CA HIS A 63 -13.72 -3.48 -5.56
C HIS A 63 -13.33 -2.92 -6.94
N GLY A 64 -12.21 -2.20 -7.05
CA GLY A 64 -11.63 -1.80 -8.33
C GLY A 64 -11.15 -3.02 -9.09
N ARG A 65 -11.90 -3.46 -10.11
CA ARG A 65 -11.50 -4.59 -10.96
C ARG A 65 -10.25 -4.31 -11.82
N HIS A 66 -9.82 -3.06 -11.92
CA HIS A 66 -8.73 -2.64 -12.79
C HIS A 66 -7.53 -2.12 -11.99
N PRO A 67 -6.36 -2.78 -12.08
CA PRO A 67 -5.19 -2.43 -11.26
C PRO A 67 -4.65 -1.03 -11.57
N LEU A 68 -4.80 -0.53 -12.80
CA LEU A 68 -4.31 0.79 -13.19
C LEU A 68 -5.09 1.90 -12.49
N MET A 69 -6.42 1.80 -12.47
CA MET A 69 -7.28 2.76 -11.78
C MET A 69 -7.00 2.82 -10.28
N ILE A 70 -6.67 1.69 -9.67
CA ILE A 70 -6.24 1.62 -8.25
C ILE A 70 -4.97 2.46 -8.09
N TRP A 71 -3.94 2.19 -8.89
CA TRP A 71 -2.67 2.89 -8.80
C TRP A 71 -2.76 4.40 -9.05
N GLU A 72 -3.57 4.84 -10.01
CA GLU A 72 -3.81 6.26 -10.28
C GLU A 72 -4.53 6.94 -9.11
N LYS A 73 -5.55 6.31 -8.53
CA LYS A 73 -6.25 6.82 -7.34
C LYS A 73 -5.30 6.98 -6.14
N LEU A 74 -4.35 6.08 -5.99
CA LEU A 74 -3.30 6.15 -4.96
C LEU A 74 -2.23 7.22 -5.26
N GLY A 75 -2.17 7.75 -6.48
CA GLY A 75 -1.25 8.81 -6.88
C GLY A 75 -1.63 10.23 -6.44
N LYS A 76 -2.80 10.42 -5.82
CA LYS A 76 -3.23 11.73 -5.30
C LYS A 76 -2.23 12.26 -4.27
N PRO A 77 -1.97 13.59 -4.22
CA PRO A 77 -0.87 14.19 -3.47
C PRO A 77 -0.84 13.82 -1.98
N VAL A 78 -2.01 13.55 -1.40
CA VAL A 78 -2.18 13.18 0.01
C VAL A 78 -1.57 11.80 0.34
N VAL A 79 -1.45 10.87 -0.63
CA VAL A 79 -1.07 9.45 -0.38
C VAL A 79 0.17 9.01 -1.18
N LYS A 80 0.81 9.95 -1.90
CA LYS A 80 1.91 9.66 -2.83
C LYS A 80 3.09 8.90 -2.20
N ILE A 81 3.45 9.23 -0.95
CA ILE A 81 4.56 8.61 -0.23
C ILE A 81 4.29 7.13 0.08
N PHE A 82 3.04 6.79 0.40
CA PHE A 82 2.65 5.43 0.78
C PHE A 82 2.23 4.56 -0.41
N ARG A 83 2.05 5.15 -1.60
CA ARG A 83 1.52 4.51 -2.81
C ARG A 83 2.13 3.12 -3.12
N PRO A 84 3.47 2.96 -3.20
CA PRO A 84 4.06 1.66 -3.52
C PRO A 84 3.76 0.59 -2.46
N TRP A 85 3.73 0.98 -1.18
CA TRP A 85 3.48 0.07 -0.06
C TRP A 85 2.02 -0.37 -0.01
N THR A 86 1.08 0.57 -0.15
CA THR A 86 -0.35 0.28 -0.17
C THR A 86 -0.75 -0.57 -1.37
N PHE A 87 -0.18 -0.30 -2.55
CA PHE A 87 -0.46 -1.10 -3.74
C PHE A 87 0.11 -2.51 -3.63
N ALA A 88 1.36 -2.65 -3.17
CA ALA A 88 1.95 -3.96 -2.93
C ALA A 88 1.13 -4.79 -1.93
N ARG A 89 0.60 -4.16 -0.87
CA ARG A 89 -0.26 -4.85 0.10
C ARG A 89 -1.60 -5.28 -0.48
N LEU A 90 -2.21 -4.47 -1.35
CA LEU A 90 -3.44 -4.84 -2.06
C LEU A 90 -3.18 -6.02 -3.02
N LEU A 91 -2.13 -5.93 -3.83
CA LEU A 91 -1.73 -6.98 -4.77
C LEU A 91 -1.45 -8.31 -4.05
N ASN A 92 -0.64 -8.27 -3.00
CA ASN A 92 -0.30 -9.45 -2.19
C ASN A 92 -1.50 -10.05 -1.44
N ASN A 93 -2.58 -9.30 -1.24
CA ASN A 93 -3.80 -9.85 -0.65
C ASN A 93 -4.72 -10.47 -1.71
N SER A 94 -4.61 -10.04 -2.97
CA SER A 94 -5.39 -10.57 -4.09
C SER A 94 -4.82 -11.88 -4.62
N ASP A 95 -3.49 -12.02 -4.65
CA ASP A 95 -2.80 -13.25 -5.05
C ASP A 95 -1.95 -13.80 -3.88
N PRO A 96 -2.42 -14.88 -3.21
CA PRO A 96 -1.70 -15.49 -2.10
C PRO A 96 -0.32 -16.03 -2.47
N TYR A 97 -0.08 -16.42 -3.72
CA TYR A 97 1.21 -16.94 -4.15
C TYR A 97 2.19 -15.82 -4.44
N ALA A 98 1.76 -14.74 -5.10
CA ALA A 98 2.58 -13.52 -5.27
C ALA A 98 2.99 -12.91 -3.92
N ARG A 99 2.18 -13.08 -2.87
CA ARG A 99 2.53 -12.68 -1.49
C ARG A 99 3.79 -13.36 -0.96
N SER A 100 4.06 -14.61 -1.38
CA SER A 100 5.17 -15.40 -0.86
C SER A 100 6.54 -14.83 -1.25
N ILE A 101 6.60 -14.08 -2.37
CA ILE A 101 7.85 -13.53 -2.93
C ILE A 101 8.14 -12.08 -2.51
N ASP A 102 7.29 -11.45 -1.68
CA ASP A 102 7.45 -10.07 -1.16
C ASP A 102 7.86 -9.05 -2.24
N MET A 103 7.16 -9.06 -3.37
CA MET A 103 7.40 -8.05 -4.40
C MET A 103 6.73 -6.72 -4.07
N ARG A 104 7.26 -5.65 -4.64
CA ARG A 104 6.69 -4.30 -4.56
C ARG A 104 6.72 -3.64 -5.93
N VAL A 105 5.58 -3.11 -6.35
CA VAL A 105 5.49 -2.34 -7.60
C VAL A 105 6.08 -0.96 -7.37
N SER A 106 7.07 -0.60 -8.18
CA SER A 106 7.79 0.68 -8.11
C SER A 106 7.15 1.73 -9.01
N THR A 107 6.98 1.38 -10.28
CA THR A 107 6.38 2.22 -11.32
C THR A 107 5.32 1.42 -12.04
N PHE A 108 4.17 2.03 -12.27
CA PHE A 108 3.07 1.42 -13.00
C PHE A 108 2.36 2.49 -13.80
N SER A 109 2.20 2.23 -15.09
CA SER A 109 1.51 3.06 -16.05
C SER A 109 0.87 2.15 -17.11
N ARG A 110 0.08 2.73 -18.01
CA ARG A 110 -0.51 1.97 -19.11
C ARG A 110 0.59 1.32 -19.94
N GLY A 111 0.50 0.01 -20.10
CA GLY A 111 1.45 -0.85 -20.81
C GLY A 111 2.79 -1.10 -20.12
N PHE A 112 3.07 -0.46 -18.99
CA PHE A 112 4.39 -0.53 -18.38
C PHE A 112 4.31 -0.78 -16.87
N CYS A 113 5.04 -1.79 -16.42
CA CYS A 113 5.16 -2.13 -15.01
C CYS A 113 6.61 -2.42 -14.65
N THR A 114 7.08 -1.80 -13.57
CA THR A 114 8.35 -2.12 -12.93
C THR A 114 8.11 -2.52 -11.49
N ALA A 115 8.60 -3.68 -11.09
CA ALA A 115 8.51 -4.19 -9.73
C ALA A 115 9.89 -4.54 -9.18
N ILE A 116 9.99 -4.57 -7.86
CA ILE A 116 11.20 -4.88 -7.13
C ILE A 116 10.92 -6.08 -6.21
N MET A 117 11.78 -7.08 -6.23
CA MET A 117 11.74 -8.23 -5.35
C MET A 117 12.92 -8.17 -4.37
N ARG A 118 12.62 -8.26 -3.08
CA ARG A 118 13.65 -8.29 -2.03
C ARG A 118 14.21 -9.70 -1.89
N ASP A 119 15.52 -9.76 -1.66
CA ASP A 119 16.16 -11.03 -1.35
C ASP A 119 15.74 -11.51 0.04
N ARG A 120 15.05 -12.65 0.10
CA ARG A 120 14.59 -13.26 1.34
C ARG A 120 14.98 -14.72 1.39
N HIS A 121 15.41 -15.18 2.56
CA HIS A 121 15.74 -16.58 2.79
C HIS A 121 14.59 -17.54 2.43
N SER A 122 13.33 -17.13 2.66
CA SER A 122 12.15 -17.92 2.28
C SER A 122 12.02 -18.18 0.78
N THR A 123 12.67 -17.37 -0.06
CA THR A 123 12.66 -17.47 -1.52
C THR A 123 13.93 -18.11 -2.07
N HIS A 124 14.81 -18.62 -1.20
CA HIS A 124 16.08 -19.23 -1.62
C HIS A 124 15.90 -20.68 -2.05
N ASN A 125 16.75 -21.10 -2.97
CA ASN A 125 16.97 -22.50 -3.28
C ASN A 125 18.11 -23.10 -2.44
N THR A 126 18.29 -24.41 -2.56
CA THR A 126 19.38 -25.18 -1.91
C THR A 126 20.78 -24.66 -2.23
N GLN A 127 20.94 -23.90 -3.31
CA GLN A 127 22.21 -23.31 -3.72
C GLN A 127 22.44 -21.88 -3.20
N LYS A 128 21.65 -21.39 -2.23
CA LYS A 128 21.81 -20.03 -1.65
C LYS A 128 21.69 -18.91 -2.69
N GLY A 129 20.72 -19.04 -3.59
CA GLY A 129 20.26 -17.97 -4.49
C GLY A 129 18.74 -18.00 -4.58
N ILE A 130 18.15 -17.00 -5.23
CA ILE A 130 16.68 -16.93 -5.36
C ILE A 130 16.20 -18.11 -6.21
N HIS A 131 15.10 -18.74 -5.79
CA HIS A 131 14.52 -19.91 -6.40
C HIS A 131 14.05 -19.60 -7.84
N PRO A 132 14.35 -20.43 -8.84
CA PRO A 132 13.90 -20.21 -10.23
C PRO A 132 12.40 -19.97 -10.34
N THR A 133 11.59 -20.78 -9.64
CA THR A 133 10.13 -20.60 -9.61
C THR A 133 9.70 -19.27 -8.98
N ALA A 134 10.42 -18.75 -7.98
CA ALA A 134 10.12 -17.44 -7.42
C ALA A 134 10.41 -16.31 -8.43
N LEU A 135 11.47 -16.45 -9.25
CA LEU A 135 11.73 -15.55 -10.38
C LEU A 135 10.67 -15.66 -11.46
N ALA A 136 10.17 -16.87 -11.74
CA ALA A 136 9.10 -17.10 -12.70
C ALA A 136 7.81 -16.37 -12.25
N THR A 137 7.41 -16.52 -10.98
CA THR A 137 6.26 -15.79 -10.42
C THR A 137 6.51 -14.29 -10.42
N PHE A 138 7.74 -13.84 -10.11
CA PHE A 138 8.07 -12.42 -10.15
C PHE A 138 7.91 -11.84 -11.56
N ALA A 139 8.36 -12.57 -12.59
CA ALA A 139 8.18 -12.20 -13.99
C ALA A 139 6.70 -12.23 -14.39
N GLU A 140 6.00 -13.31 -14.07
CA GLU A 140 4.57 -13.50 -14.33
C GLU A 140 3.71 -12.36 -13.79
N THR A 141 3.82 -12.05 -12.50
CA THR A 141 3.00 -11.00 -11.90
C THR A 141 3.34 -9.62 -12.49
N THR A 142 4.62 -9.34 -12.77
CA THR A 142 5.04 -8.06 -13.35
C THR A 142 4.52 -7.90 -14.78
N GLY A 143 4.63 -8.95 -15.61
CA GLY A 143 4.12 -8.96 -16.97
C GLY A 143 2.59 -8.93 -17.02
N GLY A 144 1.94 -9.67 -16.12
CA GLY A 144 0.48 -9.67 -15.99
C GLY A 144 -0.06 -8.29 -15.63
N LEU A 145 0.57 -7.57 -14.70
CA LEU A 145 0.20 -6.20 -14.37
C LEU A 145 0.35 -5.26 -15.58
N ALA A 146 1.47 -5.34 -16.31
CA ALA A 146 1.68 -4.54 -17.51
C ALA A 146 0.61 -4.83 -18.57
N LEU A 147 0.27 -6.10 -18.83
CA LEU A 147 -0.78 -6.47 -19.77
C LEU A 147 -2.16 -5.98 -19.31
N LEU A 148 -2.55 -6.29 -18.07
CA LEU A 148 -3.85 -5.91 -17.50
C LEU A 148 -4.07 -4.39 -17.51
N SER A 149 -3.00 -3.60 -17.44
CA SER A 149 -3.08 -2.15 -17.52
C SER A 149 -3.59 -1.63 -18.88
N ASN A 150 -3.47 -2.42 -19.94
CA ASN A 150 -3.97 -2.07 -21.27
C ASN A 150 -5.42 -2.51 -21.53
N LEU A 151 -5.90 -3.50 -20.78
CA LEU A 151 -7.19 -4.15 -21.04
C LEU A 151 -8.37 -3.29 -20.58
N LYS A 152 -9.54 -3.47 -21.19
CA LYS A 152 -10.79 -2.87 -20.71
C LYS A 152 -11.31 -3.62 -19.49
N LYS A 153 -12.28 -3.04 -18.77
CA LYS A 153 -12.82 -3.60 -17.52
C LYS A 153 -13.50 -4.98 -17.68
N LYS A 154 -14.03 -5.28 -18.87
CA LYS A 154 -14.71 -6.55 -19.20
C LYS A 154 -13.78 -7.59 -19.82
N ASP A 155 -12.62 -7.17 -20.30
CA ASP A 155 -11.63 -8.06 -20.90
C ASP A 155 -11.03 -8.98 -19.84
N LYS A 156 -10.64 -10.17 -20.27
CA LYS A 156 -9.97 -11.15 -19.40
C LYS A 156 -8.67 -11.58 -20.05
N ALA A 157 -7.62 -11.71 -19.24
CA ALA A 157 -6.36 -12.32 -19.65
C ALA A 157 -6.10 -13.55 -18.79
N ILE A 158 -5.71 -14.64 -19.44
CA ILE A 158 -5.30 -15.89 -18.80
C ILE A 158 -3.92 -16.24 -19.31
N LEU A 159 -2.98 -16.50 -18.41
CA LEU A 159 -1.66 -16.99 -18.80
C LEU A 159 -1.79 -18.42 -19.32
N ILE A 160 -1.32 -18.67 -20.54
CA ILE A 160 -1.34 -20.00 -21.17
C ILE A 160 0.05 -20.63 -21.23
N SER A 161 1.11 -19.82 -21.27
CA SER A 161 2.47 -20.32 -21.28
C SER A 161 3.43 -19.33 -20.65
N ILE A 162 4.41 -19.85 -19.92
CA ILE A 162 5.54 -19.11 -19.40
C ILE A 162 6.83 -19.87 -19.73
N LYS A 163 7.78 -19.17 -20.36
CA LYS A 163 9.13 -19.65 -20.60
C LYS A 163 10.11 -18.72 -19.90
N MET A 164 10.94 -19.28 -19.03
CA MET A 164 11.99 -18.53 -18.34
C MET A 164 13.37 -18.90 -18.87
N GLU A 165 14.18 -17.90 -19.18
CA GLU A 165 15.60 -18.04 -19.49
C GLU A 165 16.44 -17.46 -18.37
N TYR A 166 17.16 -18.32 -17.65
CA TYR A 166 18.04 -17.92 -16.55
C TYR A 166 19.46 -17.70 -17.08
N LYS A 167 19.94 -16.46 -17.06
CA LYS A 167 21.26 -16.07 -17.57
C LYS A 167 22.31 -16.07 -16.48
N LYS A 168 21.93 -15.67 -15.27
CA LYS A 168 22.82 -15.54 -14.11
C LYS A 168 22.10 -16.02 -12.86
N LYS A 169 22.86 -16.42 -11.85
CA LYS A 169 22.31 -16.73 -10.53
C LYS A 169 21.78 -15.47 -9.85
N ALA A 170 20.50 -15.47 -9.53
CA ALA A 170 19.82 -14.37 -8.86
C ALA A 170 20.19 -14.25 -7.38
N ARG A 171 20.67 -13.07 -6.97
CA ARG A 171 20.98 -12.71 -5.58
C ARG A 171 20.75 -11.23 -5.34
N GLY A 172 20.40 -10.87 -4.12
CA GLY A 172 20.15 -9.48 -3.74
C GLY A 172 18.84 -8.93 -4.29
N LEU A 173 18.73 -7.61 -4.25
CA LEU A 173 17.56 -6.89 -4.76
C LEU A 173 17.44 -7.07 -6.27
N LEU A 174 16.29 -7.52 -6.73
CA LEU A 174 16.00 -7.68 -8.15
C LEU A 174 14.95 -6.68 -8.61
N THR A 175 15.06 -6.26 -9.86
CA THR A 175 14.10 -5.39 -10.52
C THR A 175 13.59 -6.09 -11.78
N ALA A 176 12.27 -6.24 -11.91
CA ALA A 176 11.63 -6.73 -13.12
C ALA A 176 10.94 -5.56 -13.83
N SER A 177 11.08 -5.51 -15.14
CA SER A 177 10.40 -4.54 -16.00
C SER A 177 9.71 -5.26 -17.15
N SER A 178 8.46 -4.88 -17.40
CA SER A 178 7.70 -5.29 -18.57
C SER A 178 7.17 -4.03 -19.26
N ASP A 179 7.34 -3.99 -20.58
CA ASP A 179 6.77 -2.97 -21.45
C ASP A 179 6.02 -3.70 -22.57
N TYR A 180 4.72 -3.46 -22.64
CA TYR A 180 3.87 -4.00 -23.68
C TYR A 180 2.73 -3.03 -23.95
N THR A 181 2.58 -2.63 -25.21
CA THR A 181 1.45 -1.82 -25.66
C THR A 181 0.53 -2.69 -26.49
N LEU A 182 -0.75 -2.75 -26.09
CA LEU A 182 -1.76 -3.47 -26.85
C LEU A 182 -2.04 -2.71 -28.16
N PRO A 183 -2.08 -3.40 -29.32
CA PRO A 183 -2.52 -2.79 -30.56
C PRO A 183 -3.92 -2.19 -30.41
N SER A 184 -4.12 -0.99 -30.96
CA SER A 184 -5.40 -0.25 -30.92
C SER A 184 -6.53 -0.94 -31.70
N ASP A 185 -6.16 -1.87 -32.57
CA ASP A 185 -7.00 -2.42 -33.63
C ASP A 185 -7.42 -3.87 -33.31
N LEU A 186 -7.31 -4.27 -32.03
CA LEU A 186 -7.65 -5.62 -31.61
C LEU A 186 -9.15 -5.86 -31.76
N GLU A 187 -9.50 -6.74 -32.69
CA GLU A 187 -10.89 -7.18 -32.88
C GLU A 187 -11.43 -7.90 -31.65
N GLU A 188 -12.74 -8.10 -31.62
CA GLU A 188 -13.38 -8.88 -30.57
C GLU A 188 -13.08 -10.37 -30.73
N GLY A 189 -12.73 -11.02 -29.62
CA GLY A 189 -12.50 -12.45 -29.61
C GLY A 189 -11.30 -12.83 -28.75
N ARG A 190 -10.72 -13.98 -29.08
CA ARG A 190 -9.59 -14.56 -28.35
C ARG A 190 -8.30 -14.32 -29.11
N HIS A 191 -7.37 -13.66 -28.44
CA HIS A 191 -6.07 -13.28 -29.00
C HIS A 191 -4.95 -13.85 -28.14
N GLU A 192 -3.95 -14.43 -28.79
CA GLU A 192 -2.71 -14.81 -28.13
C GLU A 192 -1.72 -13.65 -28.14
N ILE A 193 -1.39 -13.18 -26.94
CA ILE A 193 -0.50 -12.04 -26.74
C ILE A 193 0.78 -12.52 -26.08
N LYS A 194 1.91 -12.14 -26.69
CA LYS A 194 3.25 -12.45 -26.18
C LYS A 194 3.83 -11.21 -25.52
N THR A 195 4.25 -11.34 -24.27
CA THR A 195 4.91 -10.27 -23.52
C THR A 195 6.26 -10.74 -22.99
N GLU A 196 7.21 -9.82 -22.91
CA GLU A 196 8.55 -10.09 -22.38
C GLU A 196 8.75 -9.33 -21.07
N VAL A 197 9.40 -10.00 -20.12
CA VAL A 197 9.78 -9.42 -18.82
C VAL A 197 11.26 -9.63 -18.60
N VAL A 198 11.98 -8.54 -18.37
CA VAL A 198 13.41 -8.57 -18.11
C VAL A 198 13.64 -8.39 -16.61
N VAL A 199 14.38 -9.31 -15.99
CA VAL A 199 14.76 -9.27 -14.59
C VAL A 199 16.23 -8.93 -14.47
N LYS A 200 16.53 -7.83 -13.77
CA LYS A 200 17.88 -7.31 -13.55
C LYS A 200 18.25 -7.32 -12.07
N ASP A 201 19.54 -7.45 -11.79
CA ASP A 201 20.07 -7.24 -10.44
C ASP A 201 20.38 -5.74 -10.18
N ARG A 202 20.94 -5.46 -9.00
CA ARG A 202 21.37 -4.10 -8.62
C ARG A 202 22.46 -3.49 -9.51
N MET A 203 23.23 -4.31 -10.22
CA MET A 203 24.26 -3.87 -11.16
C MET A 203 23.68 -3.64 -12.56
N LEU A 204 22.36 -3.81 -12.72
CA LEU A 204 21.64 -3.76 -13.99
C LEU A 204 22.00 -4.91 -14.95
N ASP A 205 22.64 -5.97 -14.44
CA ASP A 205 22.89 -7.18 -15.22
C ASP A 205 21.58 -7.96 -15.39
N THR A 206 21.32 -8.46 -16.60
CA THR A 206 20.17 -9.34 -16.85
C THR A 206 20.40 -10.70 -16.20
N VAL A 207 19.54 -11.03 -15.24
CA VAL A 207 19.58 -12.27 -14.48
C VAL A 207 18.68 -13.32 -15.11
N ALA A 208 17.49 -12.91 -15.51
CA ALA A 208 16.53 -13.78 -16.17
C ALA A 208 15.64 -13.01 -17.14
N ILE A 209 15.10 -13.71 -18.13
CA ILE A 209 14.12 -13.19 -19.07
C ILE A 209 12.91 -14.12 -19.06
N GLY A 210 11.72 -13.56 -18.89
CA GLY A 210 10.45 -14.28 -18.95
C GLY A 210 9.69 -13.95 -20.22
N TYR A 211 9.38 -14.97 -21.01
CA TYR A 211 8.47 -14.88 -22.14
C TYR A 211 7.12 -15.46 -21.72
N LEU A 212 6.11 -14.62 -21.69
CA LEU A 212 4.76 -14.95 -21.26
C LEU A 212 3.83 -14.93 -22.46
N VAL A 213 2.97 -15.93 -22.56
CA VAL A 213 1.90 -15.99 -23.57
C VAL A 213 0.56 -15.98 -22.85
N TRP A 214 -0.28 -15.04 -23.23
CA TRP A 214 -1.58 -14.77 -22.64
C TRP A 214 -2.67 -15.01 -23.67
N CYS A 215 -3.73 -15.70 -23.26
CA CYS A 215 -5.00 -15.70 -23.98
C CYS A 215 -5.82 -14.53 -23.46
N VAL A 216 -6.04 -13.52 -24.30
CA VAL A 216 -6.86 -12.35 -24.00
C VAL A 216 -8.19 -12.49 -24.71
N GLU A 217 -9.27 -12.48 -23.94
CA GLU A 217 -10.64 -12.45 -24.44
C GLU A 217 -11.14 -11.01 -24.33
N THR A 218 -11.24 -10.33 -25.47
CA THR A 218 -11.82 -8.98 -25.60
C THR A 218 -13.34 -9.09 -25.72
N LYS A 219 -14.07 -8.24 -24.99
CA LYS A 219 -15.54 -8.19 -25.03
C LYS A 219 -16.03 -6.76 -25.26
N GLU A 220 -17.19 -6.60 -25.89
CA GLU A 220 -17.85 -5.30 -25.98
C GLU A 220 -18.03 -4.63 -24.61
N ALA A 221 -17.78 -3.32 -24.60
CA ALA A 221 -17.73 -2.45 -23.43
C ALA A 221 -19.06 -2.38 -22.67
#